data_AF-A0A0P9RIB9-F1
#
_entry.id   AF-A0A0P9RIB9-F1
#
_cell.length_a   1.000
_cell.length_b   1.000
_cell.length_c   1.000
_cell.angle_alpha   90.00
_cell.angle_beta   90.00
_cell.angle_gamma   90.00
#
_symmetry.space_group_name_H-M   'P 1'
#
loop_
_entity.id
_entity.type
_entity.pdbx_description
1 polymer ?
#
loop_
_entity_poly.entity_id
_entity_poly.type
_entity_poly.pdbx_seq_one_letter_code
_entity_poly.pdbx_strand_id
1 'polypeptide(L)'
;MNTALTSQWHALAERPLAFVRERCLAECLERDIDAARLAALHDSPRFTARLEQLLTGHFKLQPLAQLDLPAEQDLAVLLLSESDFSHLTRLCGAVWHAATLSREIRGEVVSEYRRLLGNDTFSLALTHRHLAGAADLLRTPAELLQAIDRDGAACVAAWLQSRPAPL
;
A
#
# COMPACT_ATOMS: atom_id res chain seq x y z
N MET A 1 21.85 -3.18 -5.45
CA MET A 1 21.81 -2.06 -4.49
C MET A 1 21.46 -0.78 -5.20
N ASN A 2 20.17 -0.53 -5.33
CA ASN A 2 19.60 0.68 -5.90
C ASN A 2 19.86 1.88 -4.97
N THR A 3 20.88 2.67 -5.31
CA THR A 3 21.32 3.84 -4.55
C THR A 3 20.21 4.89 -4.36
N ALA A 4 19.22 4.93 -5.25
CA ALA A 4 18.08 5.83 -5.14
C ALA A 4 17.13 5.41 -4.00
N LEU A 5 16.81 4.12 -3.88
CA LEU A 5 15.94 3.61 -2.81
C LEU A 5 16.59 3.79 -1.43
N THR A 6 17.89 3.50 -1.32
CA THR A 6 18.63 3.72 -0.07
C THR A 6 18.64 5.20 0.32
N SER A 7 18.81 6.12 -0.65
CA SER A 7 18.77 7.56 -0.37
C SER A 7 17.37 8.02 0.08
N GLN A 8 16.31 7.49 -0.54
CA GLN A 8 14.93 7.77 -0.13
C GLN A 8 14.63 7.26 1.28
N TRP A 9 15.13 6.07 1.63
CA TRP A 9 15.02 5.54 3.00
C TRP A 9 15.68 6.46 4.02
N HIS A 10 16.89 6.96 3.75
CA HIS A 10 17.55 7.89 4.65
C HIS A 10 16.78 9.20 4.81
N ALA A 11 16.29 9.79 3.70
CA ALA A 11 15.46 10.99 3.76
C ALA A 11 14.17 10.78 4.58
N LEU A 12 13.59 9.58 4.50
CA LEU A 12 12.44 9.18 5.29
C LEU A 12 12.79 9.04 6.78
N ALA A 13 13.91 8.38 7.09
CA ALA A 13 14.37 8.18 8.47
C ALA A 13 14.74 9.50 9.18
N GLU A 14 15.22 10.50 8.44
CA GLU A 14 15.51 11.85 8.96
C GLU A 14 14.25 12.68 9.26
N ARG A 15 13.12 12.36 8.63
CA ARG A 15 11.87 13.12 8.75
C ARG A 15 10.66 12.20 8.93
N PRO A 16 10.59 11.44 10.03
CA PRO A 16 9.61 10.37 10.13
C PRO A 16 8.16 10.86 10.17
N LEU A 17 7.92 12.07 10.67
CA LEU A 17 6.57 12.64 10.65
C LEU A 17 6.03 12.88 9.23
N ALA A 18 6.89 13.02 8.21
CA ALA A 18 6.46 13.29 6.83
C ALA A 18 5.57 12.20 6.22
N PHE A 19 5.57 10.98 6.78
CA PHE A 19 4.75 9.86 6.32
C PHE A 19 3.67 9.44 7.32
N VAL A 20 3.62 10.08 8.49
CA VAL A 20 2.62 9.74 9.50
C VAL A 20 1.30 10.40 9.12
N ARG A 21 0.26 9.59 8.95
CA ARG A 21 -1.08 10.12 8.70
C ARG A 21 -1.61 10.82 9.95
N GLU A 22 -2.34 11.92 9.76
CA GLU A 22 -2.94 12.70 10.85
C GLU A 22 -3.75 11.85 11.84
N ARG A 23 -4.49 10.86 11.34
CA ARG A 23 -5.26 9.95 12.21
C ARG A 23 -4.41 9.20 13.24
N CYS A 24 -3.16 8.84 12.90
CA CYS A 24 -2.26 8.16 13.82
C CYS A 24 -1.81 9.11 14.94
N LEU A 25 -1.62 10.40 14.62
CA LEU A 25 -1.31 11.40 15.63
C LEU A 25 -2.52 11.67 16.51
N ALA A 26 -3.72 11.78 15.92
CA ALA A 26 -4.96 11.96 16.68
C ALA A 26 -5.20 10.84 17.70
N GLU A 27 -4.97 9.58 17.31
CA GLU A 27 -5.08 8.41 18.19
C GLU A 27 -4.15 8.46 19.41
N CYS A 28 -3.01 9.12 19.28
CA CYS A 28 -2.04 9.27 20.36
C CYS A 28 -2.36 10.44 21.32
N LEU A 29 -3.30 11.33 20.98
CA LEU A 29 -3.65 12.49 21.80
C LEU A 29 -4.76 12.13 22.80
N GLU A 30 -4.59 12.54 24.07
CA GLU A 30 -5.61 12.32 25.11
C GLU A 30 -6.87 13.18 24.92
N ARG A 31 -6.76 14.26 24.13
CA ARG A 31 -7.85 15.22 23.89
C ARG A 31 -8.14 15.30 22.41
N ASP A 32 -9.42 15.26 22.08
CA ASP A 32 -9.88 15.59 20.74
C ASP A 32 -9.54 17.05 20.41
N ILE A 33 -8.83 17.20 19.30
CA ILE A 33 -8.54 18.49 18.68
C ILE A 33 -9.08 18.46 17.25
N ASP A 34 -9.51 19.62 16.76
CA ASP A 34 -9.93 19.74 15.37
C ASP A 34 -8.75 19.53 14.40
N ALA A 35 -9.08 19.19 13.15
CA ALA A 35 -8.08 18.88 12.11
C ALA A 35 -7.12 20.06 11.84
N ALA A 36 -7.61 21.30 11.91
CA ALA A 36 -6.77 22.48 11.66
C ALA A 36 -5.69 22.64 12.73
N ARG A 37 -6.03 22.41 14.00
CA ARG A 37 -5.06 22.42 15.11
C ARG A 37 -4.10 21.25 15.02
N LEU A 38 -4.58 20.06 14.66
CA LEU A 38 -3.72 18.90 14.47
C LEU A 38 -2.68 19.13 13.38
N ALA A 39 -3.09 19.66 12.22
CA ALA A 39 -2.19 20.05 11.15
C ALA A 39 -1.17 21.11 11.62
N ALA A 40 -1.62 22.14 12.34
CA ALA A 40 -0.72 23.17 12.87
C ALA A 40 0.29 22.63 13.89
N LEU A 41 -0.08 21.61 14.67
CA LEU A 41 0.86 20.91 15.58
C LEU A 41 1.87 20.08 14.79
N HIS A 42 1.38 19.32 13.81
CA HIS A 42 2.18 18.47 12.94
C HIS A 42 3.25 19.26 12.18
N ASP A 43 2.87 20.41 11.62
CA ASP A 43 3.77 21.24 10.81
C ASP A 43 4.74 22.09 11.65
N SER A 44 4.60 22.08 12.98
CA SER A 44 5.43 22.89 13.87
C SER A 44 6.73 22.18 14.23
N PRO A 45 7.91 22.68 13.82
CA PRO A 45 9.20 22.02 14.09
C PRO A 45 9.49 21.86 15.59
N ARG A 46 8.92 22.74 16.44
CA ARG A 46 9.08 22.69 17.89
C ARG A 46 8.49 21.42 18.51
N PHE A 47 7.54 20.76 17.83
CA PHE A 47 6.87 19.58 18.34
C PHE A 47 7.36 18.28 17.71
N THR A 48 8.23 18.33 16.69
CA THR A 48 8.69 17.14 15.96
C THR A 48 9.17 16.03 16.90
N ALA A 49 10.16 16.30 17.74
CA ALA A 49 10.70 15.29 18.67
C ALA A 49 9.65 14.76 19.66
N ARG A 50 8.70 15.61 20.10
CA ARG A 50 7.65 15.21 21.04
C ARG A 50 6.59 14.33 20.38
N LEU A 51 6.21 14.65 19.14
CA LEU A 51 5.27 13.84 18.36
C LEU A 51 5.89 12.48 17.99
N GLU A 52 7.18 12.45 17.65
CA GLU A 52 7.90 11.20 17.42
C GLU A 52 7.93 10.32 18.67
N GLN A 53 8.25 10.90 19.84
CA GLN A 53 8.20 10.18 21.12
C GLN A 53 6.80 9.65 21.44
N LEU A 54 5.77 10.46 21.20
CA LEU A 54 4.37 10.09 21.41
C LEU A 54 3.98 8.88 20.55
N LEU A 55 4.27 8.92 19.25
CA LEU A 55 4.02 7.82 18.31
C LEU A 55 4.78 6.56 18.70
N THR A 56 6.08 6.71 19.01
CA THR A 56 6.96 5.60 19.39
C THR A 56 6.44 4.92 20.65
N GLY A 57 6.04 5.69 21.66
CA GLY A 57 5.49 5.17 22.91
C GLY A 57 4.12 4.51 22.75
N HIS A 58 3.20 5.15 22.01
CA HIS A 58 1.84 4.65 21.81
C HIS A 58 1.80 3.38 20.97
N PHE A 59 2.50 3.38 19.83
CA PHE A 59 2.52 2.24 18.89
C PHE A 59 3.64 1.23 19.19
N LYS A 60 4.43 1.44 20.26
CA LYS A 60 5.58 0.59 20.65
C LYS A 60 6.56 0.37 19.49
N LEU A 61 6.86 1.45 18.77
CA LEU A 61 7.75 1.39 17.61
C LEU A 61 9.21 1.52 18.05
N GLN A 62 10.13 1.04 17.22
CA GLN A 62 11.53 1.46 17.31
C GLN A 62 11.70 2.76 16.51
N PRO A 63 12.51 3.73 16.98
CA PRO A 63 12.81 4.93 16.21
C PRO A 63 13.42 4.57 14.85
N LEU A 64 12.91 5.15 13.76
CA LEU A 64 13.37 4.78 12.40
C LEU A 64 14.87 4.98 12.18
N ALA A 65 15.46 6.02 12.79
CA ALA A 65 16.89 6.28 12.73
C ALA A 65 17.76 5.18 13.38
N GLN A 66 17.15 4.27 14.16
CA GLN A 66 17.83 3.15 14.81
C GLN A 66 17.59 1.81 14.11
N LEU A 67 16.75 1.78 13.06
CA LEU A 67 16.52 0.58 12.27
C LEU A 67 17.70 0.31 11.34
N ASP A 68 18.07 -0.96 11.22
CA ASP A 68 18.97 -1.40 10.16
C ASP A 68 18.36 -1.12 8.78
N LEU A 69 19.21 -0.90 7.78
CA LEU A 69 18.77 -0.72 6.40
C LEU A 69 18.00 -1.98 5.94
N PRO A 70 16.71 -1.86 5.57
CA PRO A 70 15.93 -2.99 5.08
C PRO A 70 16.52 -3.59 3.80
N ALA A 71 16.17 -4.84 3.52
CA ALA A 71 16.55 -5.45 2.25
C ALA A 71 15.97 -4.64 1.07
N GLU A 72 16.70 -4.62 -0.05
CA GLU A 72 16.36 -3.80 -1.22
C GLU A 72 14.94 -4.08 -1.76
N GLN A 73 14.50 -5.34 -1.70
CA GLN A 73 13.15 -5.77 -2.08
C GLN A 73 12.05 -5.21 -1.16
N ASP A 74 12.36 -5.03 0.13
CA ASP A 74 11.42 -4.48 1.11
C ASP A 74 11.33 -2.96 0.96
N LEU A 75 12.46 -2.30 0.64
CA LEU A 75 12.49 -0.86 0.36
C LEU A 75 11.53 -0.48 -0.78
N ALA A 76 11.44 -1.29 -1.83
CA ALA A 76 10.52 -1.04 -2.94
C ALA A 76 9.04 -0.99 -2.51
N VAL A 77 8.68 -1.67 -1.41
CA VAL A 77 7.31 -1.67 -0.87
C VAL A 77 7.14 -0.61 0.23
N LEU A 78 8.14 -0.45 1.11
CA LEU A 78 8.12 0.53 2.20
C LEU A 78 8.11 1.98 1.71
N LEU A 79 8.68 2.24 0.54
CA LEU A 79 8.79 3.57 -0.06
C LEU A 79 7.70 3.86 -1.11
N LEU A 80 6.70 3.00 -1.26
CA LEU A 80 5.58 3.27 -2.16
C LEU A 80 4.87 4.56 -1.74
N SER A 81 4.59 5.40 -2.73
CA SER A 81 3.69 6.54 -2.54
C SER A 81 2.27 6.05 -2.23
N GLU A 82 1.41 6.91 -1.68
CA GLU A 82 0.02 6.55 -1.46
C GLU A 82 -0.71 6.14 -2.75
N SER A 83 -0.41 6.81 -3.88
CA SER A 83 -0.95 6.44 -5.19
C SER A 83 -0.45 5.07 -5.64
N ASP A 84 0.84 4.77 -5.50
CA ASP A 84 1.39 3.48 -5.92
C ASP A 84 0.91 2.33 -5.03
N PHE A 85 0.77 2.59 -3.72
CA PHE A 85 0.18 1.65 -2.78
C PHE A 85 -1.30 1.38 -3.09
N SER A 86 -2.05 2.40 -3.53
CA SER A 86 -3.43 2.20 -3.99
C SER A 86 -3.49 1.34 -5.27
N HIS A 87 -2.50 1.47 -6.16
CA HIS A 87 -2.41 0.65 -7.37
C HIS A 87 -2.06 -0.81 -7.05
N LEU A 88 -1.27 -1.06 -6.01
CA LEU A 88 -0.91 -2.42 -5.55
C LEU A 88 -2.15 -3.29 -5.33
N THR A 89 -3.19 -2.73 -4.72
CA THR A 89 -4.49 -3.41 -4.53
C THR A 89 -5.04 -3.95 -5.85
N ARG A 90 -5.09 -3.11 -6.88
CA ARG A 90 -5.61 -3.51 -8.20
C ARG A 90 -4.71 -4.52 -8.88
N LEU A 91 -3.38 -4.43 -8.73
CA LEU A 91 -2.45 -5.41 -9.27
C LEU A 91 -2.63 -6.78 -8.62
N CYS A 92 -2.70 -6.85 -7.29
CA CYS A 92 -2.96 -8.09 -6.54
C CYS A 92 -4.29 -8.72 -6.97
N GLY A 93 -5.35 -7.92 -7.07
CA GLY A 93 -6.66 -8.40 -7.51
C GLY A 93 -6.63 -8.92 -8.96
N ALA A 94 -5.96 -8.21 -9.87
CA ALA A 94 -5.87 -8.64 -11.26
C ALA A 94 -5.12 -9.97 -11.39
N VAL A 95 -4.04 -10.17 -10.62
CA VAL A 95 -3.34 -11.46 -10.55
C VAL A 95 -4.23 -12.55 -9.95
N TRP A 96 -4.97 -12.25 -8.88
CA TRP A 96 -5.89 -13.19 -8.24
C TRP A 96 -6.98 -13.70 -9.19
N HIS A 97 -7.49 -12.82 -10.07
CA HIS A 97 -8.49 -13.11 -11.10
C HIS A 97 -7.90 -13.44 -12.49
N ALA A 98 -6.58 -13.64 -12.60
CA ALA A 98 -5.92 -13.81 -13.89
C ALA A 98 -6.39 -15.05 -14.66
N ALA A 99 -6.90 -16.09 -13.98
CA ALA A 99 -7.49 -17.25 -14.63
C ALA A 99 -8.70 -16.86 -15.50
N THR A 100 -9.64 -16.08 -14.95
CA THR A 100 -10.80 -15.56 -15.69
C THR A 100 -10.39 -14.63 -16.82
N LEU A 101 -9.42 -13.73 -16.58
CA LEU A 101 -8.88 -12.86 -17.64
C LEU A 101 -8.23 -13.65 -18.79
N SER A 102 -7.52 -14.73 -18.48
CA SER A 102 -6.81 -15.55 -19.48
C SER A 102 -7.72 -16.42 -20.34
N ARG A 103 -8.93 -16.74 -19.85
CA ARG A 103 -9.91 -17.60 -20.53
C ARG A 103 -10.87 -16.84 -21.43
N GLU A 104 -10.86 -15.50 -21.36
CA GLU A 104 -11.69 -14.68 -22.23
C GLU A 104 -11.14 -14.67 -23.65
N ILE A 105 -11.98 -15.08 -24.60
CA ILE A 105 -11.64 -15.17 -26.02
C ILE A 105 -12.38 -14.14 -26.87
N ARG A 106 -13.41 -13.51 -26.31
CA ARG A 106 -14.21 -12.49 -27.00
C ARG A 106 -13.43 -11.19 -27.07
N GLY A 107 -13.04 -10.79 -28.28
CA GLY A 107 -12.15 -9.65 -28.51
C GLY A 107 -12.68 -8.33 -27.94
N GLU A 108 -13.99 -8.11 -28.01
CA GLU A 108 -14.67 -6.94 -27.45
C GLU A 108 -14.56 -6.89 -25.93
N VAL A 109 -14.68 -8.03 -25.26
CA VAL A 109 -14.59 -8.14 -23.79
C VAL A 109 -13.14 -7.98 -23.35
N VAL A 110 -12.17 -8.57 -24.05
CA VAL A 110 -10.74 -8.38 -23.78
C VAL A 110 -10.32 -6.92 -23.96
N SER A 111 -10.83 -6.26 -25.01
CA SER A 111 -10.59 -4.83 -25.23
C SER A 111 -11.12 -3.98 -24.08
N GLU A 112 -12.32 -4.31 -23.59
CA GLU A 112 -12.92 -3.64 -22.44
C GLU A 112 -12.13 -3.86 -21.15
N TYR A 113 -11.64 -5.08 -20.88
CA TYR A 113 -10.75 -5.34 -19.75
C TYR A 113 -9.49 -4.48 -19.80
N ARG A 114 -8.83 -4.39 -20.97
CA ARG A 114 -7.63 -3.56 -21.15
C ARG A 114 -7.91 -2.09 -20.95
N ARG A 115 -9.07 -1.61 -21.41
CA ARG A 115 -9.52 -0.22 -21.22
C ARG A 115 -9.77 0.09 -19.74
N LEU A 116 -10.40 -0.84 -19.00
CA LEU A 116 -10.76 -0.66 -17.60
C LEU A 116 -9.58 -0.84 -16.63
N LEU A 117 -8.72 -1.84 -16.87
CA LEU A 117 -7.59 -2.18 -15.99
C LEU A 117 -6.30 -1.42 -16.34
N GLY A 118 -6.17 -0.99 -17.60
CA GLY A 118 -4.90 -0.59 -18.18
C GLY A 118 -4.12 -1.79 -18.73
N ASN A 119 -3.36 -1.56 -19.79
CA ASN A 119 -2.58 -2.61 -20.48
C ASN A 119 -1.53 -3.26 -19.58
N ASP A 120 -0.89 -2.48 -18.72
CA ASP A 120 0.19 -2.97 -17.86
C ASP A 120 -0.36 -3.92 -16.78
N THR A 121 -1.42 -3.51 -16.09
CA THR A 121 -2.14 -4.35 -15.13
C THR A 121 -2.61 -5.66 -15.76
N PHE A 122 -3.22 -5.59 -16.94
CA PHE A 122 -3.70 -6.77 -17.65
C PHE A 122 -2.55 -7.71 -18.04
N SER A 123 -1.45 -7.16 -18.55
CA SER A 123 -0.28 -7.96 -18.96
C SER A 123 0.44 -8.58 -17.77
N LEU A 124 0.53 -7.85 -16.65
CA LEU A 124 1.07 -8.35 -15.38
C LEU A 124 0.25 -9.54 -14.87
N ALA A 125 -1.07 -9.42 -14.87
CA ALA A 125 -1.99 -10.48 -14.46
C ALA A 125 -1.77 -11.76 -15.28
N LEU A 126 -1.72 -11.64 -16.61
CA LEU A 126 -1.50 -12.79 -17.49
C LEU A 126 -0.13 -13.45 -17.30
N THR A 127 0.90 -12.66 -17.03
CA THR A 127 2.25 -13.15 -16.72
C THR A 127 2.24 -13.98 -15.43
N HIS A 128 1.49 -13.54 -14.43
CA HIS A 128 1.43 -14.17 -13.11
C HIS A 128 0.20 -15.07 -12.91
N ARG A 129 -0.43 -15.53 -14.01
CA ARG A 129 -1.67 -16.34 -13.95
C ARG A 129 -1.56 -17.63 -13.12
N HIS A 130 -0.34 -18.13 -12.92
CA HIS A 130 -0.07 -19.30 -12.08
C HIS A 130 -0.32 -19.04 -10.58
N LEU A 131 -0.43 -17.78 -10.17
CA LEU A 131 -0.79 -17.36 -8.81
C LEU A 131 -2.30 -17.07 -8.65
N ALA A 132 -3.10 -17.24 -9.71
CA ALA A 132 -4.53 -17.01 -9.64
C ALA A 132 -5.20 -18.01 -8.69
N GLY A 133 -6.13 -17.52 -7.86
CA GLY A 133 -6.88 -18.37 -6.93
C GLY A 133 -8.35 -17.99 -6.78
N ALA A 134 -8.82 -16.97 -7.52
CA ALA A 134 -10.24 -16.67 -7.57
C ALA A 134 -11.02 -17.84 -8.18
N ALA A 135 -12.20 -18.12 -7.63
CA ALA A 135 -13.14 -19.03 -8.26
C ALA A 135 -13.55 -18.44 -9.63
N ASP A 136 -13.54 -19.27 -10.67
CA ASP A 136 -13.93 -18.84 -12.01
C ASP A 136 -15.44 -18.61 -12.05
N LEU A 137 -15.82 -17.33 -12.00
CA LEU A 137 -17.21 -16.90 -11.99
C LEU A 137 -17.44 -16.08 -13.26
N LEU A 138 -18.50 -16.43 -13.98
CA LEU A 138 -18.98 -15.64 -15.10
C LEU A 138 -19.39 -14.26 -14.58
N ARG A 139 -18.65 -13.23 -15.01
CA ARG A 139 -18.88 -11.83 -14.65
C ARG A 139 -18.85 -10.98 -15.92
N THR A 140 -19.63 -9.91 -15.91
CA THR A 140 -19.43 -8.81 -16.85
C THR A 140 -18.11 -8.09 -16.56
N PRO A 141 -17.56 -7.31 -17.50
CA PRO A 141 -16.32 -6.56 -17.26
C PRO A 141 -16.35 -5.65 -16.03
N ALA A 142 -17.47 -4.97 -15.82
CA ALA A 142 -17.66 -4.09 -14.67
C ALA A 142 -17.69 -4.87 -13.34
N GLU A 143 -18.38 -6.01 -13.29
CA GLU A 143 -18.43 -6.87 -12.10
C GLU A 143 -17.06 -7.48 -11.78
N LEU A 144 -16.30 -7.87 -12.82
CA LEU A 144 -14.94 -8.39 -12.61
C LEU A 144 -14.01 -7.31 -12.07
N LEU A 145 -14.11 -6.07 -12.55
CA LEU A 145 -13.31 -4.95 -12.04
C LEU A 145 -13.59 -4.69 -10.55
N GLN A 146 -14.86 -4.69 -10.15
CA GLN A 146 -15.25 -4.54 -8.74
C GLN A 146 -14.71 -5.70 -7.87
N ALA A 147 -14.77 -6.93 -8.39
CA ALA A 147 -14.20 -8.09 -7.71
C ALA A 147 -12.68 -8.01 -7.59
N ILE A 148 -11.99 -7.52 -8.63
CA ILE A 148 -10.55 -7.27 -8.63
C ILE A 148 -10.18 -6.27 -7.52
N ASP A 149 -10.86 -5.12 -7.47
CA ASP A 149 -10.55 -4.09 -6.47
C ASP A 149 -10.80 -4.59 -5.04
N ARG A 150 -11.95 -5.25 -4.82
CA ARG A 150 -12.33 -5.79 -3.50
C ARG A 150 -11.37 -6.90 -3.03
N ASP A 151 -11.12 -7.89 -3.89
CA ASP A 151 -10.31 -9.06 -3.52
C ASP A 151 -8.83 -8.69 -3.45
N GLY A 152 -8.40 -7.71 -4.25
CA GLY A 152 -7.08 -7.09 -4.14
C GLY A 152 -6.88 -6.38 -2.79
N ALA A 153 -7.88 -5.64 -2.31
CA ALA A 153 -7.81 -4.97 -1.01
C ALA A 153 -7.73 -6.00 0.12
N ALA A 154 -8.50 -7.08 0.02
CA ALA A 154 -8.46 -8.19 0.95
C ALA A 154 -7.09 -8.89 0.94
N CYS A 155 -6.48 -9.08 -0.24
CA CYS A 155 -5.15 -9.66 -0.38
C CYS A 155 -4.08 -8.82 0.33
N VAL A 156 -4.05 -7.50 0.10
CA VAL A 156 -3.11 -6.58 0.77
C VAL A 156 -3.36 -6.54 2.27
N ALA A 157 -4.62 -6.52 2.71
CA ALA A 157 -4.96 -6.55 4.13
C ALA A 157 -4.50 -7.84 4.81
N ALA A 158 -4.70 -9.00 4.18
CA ALA A 158 -4.23 -10.29 4.69
C ALA A 158 -2.70 -10.33 4.78
N TRP A 159 -2.00 -9.82 3.76
CA TRP A 159 -0.53 -9.71 3.80
C TRP A 159 -0.06 -8.82 4.97
N LEU A 160 -0.67 -7.65 5.17
CA LEU A 160 -0.34 -6.76 6.28
C LEU A 160 -0.57 -7.40 7.66
N GLN A 161 -1.62 -8.22 7.79
CA GLN A 161 -1.94 -8.96 9.02
C GLN A 161 -1.03 -10.17 9.25
N SER A 162 -0.48 -10.76 8.19
CA SER A 162 0.47 -11.88 8.26
C SER A 162 1.87 -11.47 8.68
N ARG A 163 2.15 -10.17 8.79
CA ARG A 163 3.46 -9.68 9.23
C ARG A 163 3.74 -10.19 10.64
N PRO A 164 4.96 -10.65 10.93
CA PRO A 164 5.32 -11.05 12.28
C PRO A 164 5.06 -9.90 13.25
N ALA A 165 4.65 -10.23 14.48
CA ALA A 165 4.58 -9.23 15.53
C ALA A 165 5.95 -8.54 15.63
N PRO A 166 5.99 -7.20 15.79
CA PRO A 166 7.25 -6.50 15.97
C PRO A 166 8.01 -7.16 17.14
N LEU A 167 9.23 -7.60 16.87
CA LEU A 167 10.15 -8.19 17.85
C LEU A 167 10.59 -7.15 18.88
#